data_AF-A0A4Q5Q1Q0-F1
#
_entry.id   AF-A0A4Q5Q1Q0-F1
#
_cell.length_a   1.000
_cell.length_b   1.000
_cell.length_c   1.000
_cell.angle_alpha   90.00
_cell.angle_beta   90.00
_cell.angle_gamma   90.00
#
_symmetry.space_group_name_H-M   'P 1'
#
loop_
_entity.id
_entity.type
_entity.pdbx_description
1 polymer ?
#
loop_
_entity_poly.entity_id
_entity_poly.type
_entity_poly.pdbx_seq_one_letter_code
_entity_poly.pdbx_strand_id
1 'polypeptide(L)'
;MKRFTAWLNMLATFAILMIFYTGLNTLTNGSPSYDINIYLTFMFSGVLLAATVNSMLYINTLHKDIDDLEKANKIKNSEKVTIENEK
;
A
#
# COMPACT_ATOMS: atom_id res chain seq x y z
N MET A 1 -10.26 -3.22 -3.58
CA MET A 1 -8.85 -2.96 -3.97
C MET A 1 -8.69 -2.24 -5.31
N LYS A 2 -9.27 -2.68 -6.44
CA LYS A 2 -9.08 -2.05 -7.77
C LYS A 2 -9.27 -0.51 -7.81
N ARG A 3 -10.27 0.02 -7.11
CA ARG A 3 -10.54 1.47 -7.02
C ARG A 3 -9.46 2.25 -6.26
N PHE A 4 -8.85 1.65 -5.23
CA PHE A 4 -7.76 2.25 -4.45
C PHE A 4 -6.47 2.31 -5.27
N THR A 5 -6.14 1.22 -5.96
CA THR A 5 -5.00 1.16 -6.89
C THR A 5 -5.16 2.17 -8.04
N ALA A 6 -6.37 2.35 -8.58
CA ALA A 6 -6.64 3.36 -9.60
C ALA A 6 -6.44 4.79 -9.08
N TRP A 7 -6.87 5.08 -7.85
CA TRP A 7 -6.63 6.38 -7.19
C TRP A 7 -5.13 6.65 -6.98
N LEU A 8 -4.39 5.64 -6.54
CA LEU A 8 -2.93 5.69 -6.36
C LEU A 8 -2.20 5.96 -7.68
N ASN A 9 -2.58 5.27 -8.75
CA ASN A 9 -2.02 5.50 -10.09
C ASN A 9 -2.34 6.90 -10.62
N MET A 10 -3.54 7.42 -10.33
CA MET A 10 -3.92 8.77 -10.73
C MET A 10 -3.08 9.83 -10.01
N LEU A 11 -2.86 9.67 -8.70
CA LEU A 11 -1.98 10.53 -7.89
C LEU A 11 -0.52 10.49 -8.38
N ALA A 12 0.01 9.30 -8.65
CA ALA A 12 1.37 9.14 -9.17
C ALA A 12 1.53 9.80 -10.55
N THR A 13 0.54 9.66 -11.43
CA THR A 13 0.54 10.31 -12.76
C THR A 13 0.52 11.84 -12.65
N PHE A 14 -0.31 12.37 -11.74
CA PHE A 14 -0.39 13.81 -11.49
C PHE A 14 0.93 14.36 -10.93
N ALA A 15 1.59 13.60 -10.06
CA ALA A 15 2.90 13.95 -9.52
C ALA A 15 3.98 14.05 -10.61
N ILE A 16 4.04 13.05 -11.49
CA ILE A 16 5.00 13.03 -12.61
C ILE A 16 4.76 14.22 -13.55
N LEU A 17 3.50 14.52 -13.88
CA LEU A 17 3.14 15.65 -14.73
C LEU A 17 3.56 17.00 -14.12
N MET A 18 3.34 17.20 -12.82
CA MET A 18 3.71 18.44 -12.13
C MET A 18 5.23 18.62 -12.04
N ILE A 19 5.99 17.54 -11.78
CA ILE A 19 7.46 17.56 -11.81
C ILE A 19 7.94 17.97 -13.20
N PHE A 20 7.36 17.38 -14.25
CA PHE A 20 7.75 17.65 -15.63
C PHE A 20 7.41 19.07 -16.07
N TYR A 21 6.17 19.53 -15.80
CA TYR A 21 5.73 20.91 -16.10
C TYR A 21 6.64 21.93 -15.42
N THR A 22 6.97 21.69 -14.15
CA THR A 22 7.75 22.67 -13.39
C THR A 22 9.24 22.62 -13.73
N GLY A 23 9.78 21.43 -14.04
CA GLY A 23 11.13 21.28 -14.60
C GLY A 23 11.26 21.97 -15.96
N LEU A 24 10.27 21.84 -16.83
CA LEU A 24 10.19 22.55 -18.11
C LEU A 24 10.11 24.06 -17.89
N ASN A 25 9.26 24.52 -16.97
CA ASN A 25 9.12 25.94 -16.66
C ASN A 25 10.41 26.54 -16.08
N THR A 26 11.17 25.75 -15.31
CA THR A 26 12.49 26.14 -14.78
C THR A 26 13.53 26.25 -15.89
N LEU A 27 13.54 25.33 -16.85
CA LEU A 27 14.41 25.35 -18.02
C LEU A 27 14.11 26.54 -18.95
N THR A 28 12.84 26.90 -19.11
CA THR A 28 12.42 28.00 -19.99
C THR A 28 12.52 29.37 -19.33
N ASN A 29 12.24 29.47 -18.03
CA ASN A 29 12.10 30.76 -17.34
C ASN A 29 13.14 31.00 -16.22
N GLY A 30 14.08 30.08 -16.01
CA GLY A 30 15.35 30.36 -15.33
C GLY A 30 15.33 30.43 -13.81
N SER A 31 14.28 30.00 -13.11
CA SER A 31 14.32 29.88 -11.64
C SER A 31 13.35 28.84 -11.09
N PRO A 32 13.83 27.79 -10.39
CA PRO A 32 12.96 26.93 -9.61
C PRO A 32 12.57 27.65 -8.31
N SER A 33 11.28 27.94 -8.13
CA SER A 33 10.79 28.55 -6.88
C SER A 33 10.73 27.52 -5.75
N TYR A 34 10.77 28.01 -4.50
CA TYR A 34 10.58 27.26 -3.25
C TYR A 34 9.36 26.31 -3.29
N ASP A 35 8.38 26.63 -4.13
CA ASP A 35 7.17 25.84 -4.38
C ASP A 35 7.48 24.43 -4.91
N ILE A 36 8.52 24.25 -5.73
CA ILE A 36 8.92 22.92 -6.26
C ILE A 36 9.24 21.97 -5.12
N ASN A 37 10.00 22.43 -4.13
CA ASN A 37 10.41 21.60 -3.01
C ASN A 37 9.19 21.15 -2.19
N ILE A 38 8.22 22.04 -2.00
CA ILE A 38 6.96 21.75 -1.31
C ILE A 38 6.13 20.72 -2.09
N TYR A 39 5.95 20.91 -3.41
CA TYR A 39 5.19 19.95 -4.23
C TYR A 39 5.87 18.58 -4.29
N LEU A 40 7.20 18.53 -4.44
CA LEU A 40 7.96 17.29 -4.42
C LEU A 40 7.79 16.56 -3.08
N THR A 41 7.94 17.29 -1.98
CA THR A 41 7.78 16.76 -0.62
C THR A 41 6.37 16.23 -0.39
N PHE A 42 5.35 16.96 -0.85
CA PHE A 42 3.94 16.54 -0.75
C PHE A 42 3.65 15.27 -1.57
N MET A 43 4.26 15.14 -2.76
CA MET A 43 4.11 13.95 -3.60
C MET A 43 4.79 12.73 -3.01
N PHE A 44 6.06 12.86 -2.58
CA PHE A 44 6.78 11.76 -1.95
C PHE A 44 6.12 11.31 -0.64
N SER A 45 5.64 12.25 0.18
CA SER A 45 4.91 11.92 1.41
C SER A 45 3.56 11.25 1.11
N GLY A 46 2.84 11.68 0.07
CA GLY A 46 1.61 11.03 -0.38
C GLY A 46 1.82 9.59 -0.85
N VAL A 47 2.87 9.34 -1.65
CA VAL A 47 3.24 7.99 -2.09
C VAL A 47 3.66 7.12 -0.91
N LEU A 48 4.48 7.66 0.01
CA LEU A 48 4.91 6.95 1.21
C LEU A 48 3.75 6.58 2.12
N LEU A 49 2.81 7.52 2.34
CA LEU A 49 1.60 7.27 3.12
C LEU A 49 0.75 6.17 2.48
N ALA A 50 0.54 6.23 1.17
CA ALA A 50 -0.23 5.24 0.45
C ALA A 50 0.42 3.85 0.47
N ALA A 51 1.75 3.77 0.35
CA ALA A 51 2.50 2.53 0.52
C ALA A 51 2.37 1.96 1.94
N THR A 52 2.41 2.82 2.96
CA THR A 52 2.25 2.44 4.37
C THR A 52 0.85 1.87 4.62
N VAL A 53 -0.19 2.56 4.16
CA VAL A 53 -1.59 2.10 4.29
C VAL A 53 -1.80 0.77 3.56
N ASN A 54 -1.26 0.62 2.35
CA ASN A 54 -1.37 -0.62 1.60
C ASN A 54 -0.66 -1.79 2.31
N SER A 55 0.53 -1.54 2.86
CA SER A 55 1.28 -2.52 3.65
C SER A 55 0.52 -2.92 4.92
N MET A 56 -0.10 -1.96 5.61
CA MET A 56 -0.93 -2.23 6.79
C MET A 56 -2.17 -3.07 6.45
N LEU A 57 -2.84 -2.77 5.34
CA LEU A 57 -3.98 -3.57 4.86
C LEU A 57 -3.54 -5.01 4.54
N TYR A 58 -2.40 -5.15 3.87
CA TYR A 58 -1.84 -6.46 3.55
C TYR A 58 -1.51 -7.26 4.82
N ILE A 59 -0.85 -6.64 5.80
CA ILE A 59 -0.55 -7.26 7.11
C ILE A 59 -1.82 -7.70 7.82
N ASN A 60 -2.87 -6.87 7.84
CA ASN A 60 -4.16 -7.26 8.44
C ASN A 60 -4.80 -8.46 7.73
N THR A 61 -4.62 -8.56 6.42
CA THR A 61 -5.10 -9.71 5.65
C THR A 61 -4.33 -10.97 6.03
N LEU A 62 -3.00 -10.88 6.14
CA LEU A 62 -2.15 -11.98 6.59
C LEU A 62 -2.47 -12.43 8.03
N HIS A 63 -2.72 -11.52 8.95
CA HIS A 63 -3.12 -11.87 10.32
C HIS A 63 -4.41 -12.68 10.33
N LYS A 64 -5.41 -12.27 9.52
CA LYS A 64 -6.65 -13.03 9.41
C LYS A 64 -6.42 -14.43 8.83
N ASP A 65 -5.60 -14.54 7.79
CA ASP A 65 -5.27 -15.84 7.19
C ASP A 65 -4.58 -16.77 8.20
N ILE A 66 -3.69 -16.23 9.04
CA ILE A 66 -3.04 -16.98 10.13
C ILE A 66 -4.08 -17.45 11.16
N ASP A 67 -4.98 -16.57 11.62
CA ASP A 67 -6.02 -16.92 12.59
C ASP A 67 -6.92 -18.05 12.06
N ASP A 68 -7.27 -18.01 10.77
CA ASP A 68 -8.12 -19.02 10.15
C ASP A 68 -7.37 -20.36 9.98
N LEU A 69 -6.08 -20.33 9.65
CA LEU A 69 -5.23 -21.53 9.63
C LEU A 69 -5.07 -22.15 11.02
N GLU A 70 -4.91 -21.35 12.07
CA GLU A 70 -4.83 -21.86 13.45
C GLU A 70 -6.12 -22.56 13.89
N LYS A 71 -7.29 -21.98 13.56
CA LYS A 71 -8.59 -22.60 13.83
C LYS A 71 -8.73 -23.92 13.08
N ALA A 72 -8.38 -23.95 11.79
CA ALA A 72 -8.45 -25.17 10.98
C ALA A 72 -7.54 -26.28 11.56
N ASN A 73 -6.34 -25.91 12.02
CA ASN A 73 -5.42 -26.87 12.63
C ASN A 73 -5.94 -27.42 13.97
N LYS A 74 -6.54 -26.58 14.81
CA LYS A 74 -7.20 -27.04 16.05
C LYS A 74 -8.31 -28.06 15.78
N ILE A 75 -9.17 -27.80 14.80
CA ILE A 75 -10.25 -28.71 14.42
C ILE A 75 -9.68 -30.05 13.96
N LYS A 76 -8.73 -30.03 13.03
CA LYS A 76 -8.09 -31.25 12.51
C LYS A 76 -7.45 -32.11 13.62
N ASN A 77 -6.78 -31.48 14.58
CA ASN A 77 -6.17 -32.20 15.69
C ASN A 77 -7.23 -32.76 16.65
N SER A 78 -8.34 -32.06 16.88
CA SER A 78 -9.45 -32.59 17.68
C SER A 78 -10.11 -33.80 17.03
N GLU A 79 -10.35 -33.78 15.71
CA GLU A 79 -10.90 -34.93 14.97
C GLU A 79 -9.97 -36.14 15.03
N LYS A 80 -8.66 -35.91 14.88
CA LYS A 80 -7.65 -36.98 14.96
C LYS A 80 -7.66 -37.67 16.33
N VAL A 81 -7.74 -36.90 17.42
CA VAL A 81 -7.77 -37.45 18.79
C VAL A 81 -9.06 -38.24 19.05
N THR A 82 -10.21 -37.79 18.54
CA THR A 82 -11.47 -38.53 18.68
C THR A 82 -11.40 -39.91 18.01
N ILE A 83 -10.86 -39.98 16.79
CA ILE A 83 -10.73 -41.24 16.04
C ILE A 83 -9.75 -42.22 16.72
N GLU A 84 -8.68 -41.71 17.34
CA GLU A 84 -7.72 -42.55 18.08
C GLU A 84 -8.33 -43.13 19.36
N ASN A 85 -9.25 -42.41 20.02
CA ASN A 85 -9.91 -42.88 21.24
C ASN A 85 -11.09 -43.84 20.99
N GLU A 86 -11.62 -43.90 19.77
CA GLU A 86 -12.72 -44.79 19.37
C GLU A 86 -12.24 -46.13 18.75
N LYS A 87 -10.93 -46.33 18.61
CA LYS A 87 -10.31 -47.58 18.12
C LYS A 87 -9.73 -48.41 19.26
#